data_AF-A0A1V9XNP7-F1
#
_entry.id   AF-A0A1V9XNP7-F1
#
_cell.length_a   1.000
_cell.length_b   1.000
_cell.length_c   1.000
_cell.angle_alpha   90.00
_cell.angle_beta   90.00
_cell.angle_gamma   90.00
#
_symmetry.space_group_name_H-M   'P 1'
#
loop_
_entity.id
_entity.type
_entity.pdbx_description
1 polymer ?
#
loop_
_entity_poly.entity_id
_entity_poly.type
_entity_poly.pdbx_seq_one_letter_code
_entity_poly.pdbx_strand_id
1 'polypeptide(L)'
;MCLHTTDIQVTAFDSYNEWADGHCRFVYRADCEEAKRHASGWAMRNTNNHNVHILKKSCLGVLVCTQRCISDSGGRVHLRPAICDKARKKQQGNLTVVAEHFVNYKIVENQNEPKLIGSPIQFEVAINSISMGRKIKHVV
;
A
#
# COMPACT_ATOMS: atom_id res chain seq x y z
N MET A 1 30.17 32.58 -13.58
CA MET A 1 28.78 33.05 -13.47
C MET A 1 27.88 31.83 -13.28
N CYS A 2 27.60 31.47 -12.03
CA CYS A 2 26.66 30.39 -11.73
C CYS A 2 25.25 30.97 -11.84
N LEU A 3 24.49 30.51 -12.83
CA LEU A 3 23.07 30.82 -12.95
C LEU A 3 22.39 30.34 -11.67
N HIS A 4 21.98 31.29 -10.83
CA HIS A 4 21.10 31.02 -9.72
C HIS A 4 19.81 30.45 -10.30
N THR A 5 19.54 29.19 -10.02
CA THR A 5 18.19 28.63 -10.18
C THR A 5 17.25 29.60 -9.48
N THR A 6 16.27 30.12 -10.21
CA THR A 6 15.20 30.89 -9.62
C THR A 6 14.50 30.01 -8.60
N ASP A 7 14.63 30.36 -7.32
CA ASP A 7 13.95 29.67 -6.24
C ASP A 7 12.45 29.76 -6.49
N ILE A 8 11.84 28.61 -6.84
CA ILE A 8 10.39 28.49 -6.84
C ILE A 8 9.95 28.62 -5.38
N GLN A 9 9.53 29.82 -5.01
CA GLN A 9 8.99 30.09 -3.68
C GLN A 9 7.70 29.27 -3.52
N VAL A 10 7.74 28.29 -2.62
CA VAL A 10 6.57 27.53 -2.23
C VAL A 10 5.70 28.43 -1.36
N THR A 11 4.57 28.88 -1.91
CA THR A 11 3.65 29.81 -1.23
C THR A 11 2.54 29.11 -0.46
N ALA A 12 2.33 27.81 -0.69
CA ALA A 12 1.28 27.02 -0.06
C ALA A 12 1.78 25.60 0.21
N PHE A 13 1.27 25.03 1.31
CA PHE A 13 1.56 23.66 1.72
C PHE A 13 0.26 22.88 1.86
N ASP A 14 0.30 21.62 1.46
CA ASP A 14 -0.79 20.68 1.60
C ASP A 14 -0.78 20.03 2.99
N SER A 15 -1.97 19.70 3.49
CA SER A 15 -2.12 18.76 4.59
C SER A 15 -1.66 17.36 4.17
N TYR A 16 -1.10 16.60 5.10
CA TYR A 16 -0.63 15.25 4.81
C TYR A 16 -1.75 14.35 4.27
N ASN A 17 -1.52 13.72 3.13
CA ASN A 17 -2.44 12.76 2.53
C ASN A 17 -1.89 11.34 2.65
N GLU A 18 -2.46 10.57 3.56
CA GLU A 18 -2.08 9.17 3.81
C GLU A 18 -2.38 8.26 2.61
N TRP A 19 -3.48 8.51 1.90
CA TRP A 19 -4.06 7.64 0.86
C TRP A 19 -4.00 8.29 -0.52
N ALA A 20 -2.88 8.94 -0.82
CA ALA A 20 -2.63 9.51 -2.14
C ALA A 20 -2.84 8.47 -3.26
N ASP A 21 -3.71 8.77 -4.22
CA ASP A 21 -4.10 7.88 -5.32
C ASP A 21 -4.03 8.63 -6.66
N GLY A 22 -3.88 7.89 -7.75
CA GLY A 22 -3.77 8.42 -9.11
C GLY A 22 -2.53 9.31 -9.31
N HIS A 23 -2.64 10.24 -10.27
CA HIS A 23 -1.59 11.20 -10.58
C HIS A 23 -1.75 12.46 -9.73
N CYS A 24 -1.31 12.40 -8.49
CA CYS A 24 -1.36 13.50 -7.54
C CYS A 24 0.03 14.06 -7.21
N ARG A 25 0.08 15.31 -6.78
CA ARG A 25 1.28 15.98 -6.30
C ARG A 25 0.93 16.79 -5.07
N PHE A 26 1.77 16.65 -4.04
CA PHE A 26 1.63 17.37 -2.79
C PHE A 26 2.95 18.05 -2.43
N VAL A 27 2.85 19.18 -1.75
CA VAL A 27 3.96 19.93 -1.19
C VAL A 27 3.75 20.01 0.32
N TYR A 28 4.51 19.21 1.06
CA TYR A 28 4.40 19.15 2.51
C TYR A 28 5.41 20.06 3.18
N ARG A 29 5.05 20.56 4.36
CA ARG A 29 5.96 21.31 5.21
C ARG A 29 7.09 20.40 5.71
N ALA A 30 8.27 20.99 5.92
CA ALA A 30 9.41 20.28 6.48
C ALA A 30 9.17 19.82 7.93
N ASP A 31 8.26 20.45 8.68
CA ASP A 31 7.88 20.03 10.04
C ASP A 31 6.87 18.87 10.07
N CYS A 32 6.30 18.47 8.93
CA CYS A 32 5.41 17.32 8.84
C CYS A 32 6.19 16.00 8.95
N GLU A 33 6.03 15.35 10.08
CA GLU A 33 6.73 14.13 10.44
C GLU A 33 6.34 12.92 9.57
N GLU A 34 5.07 12.81 9.18
CA GLU A 34 4.56 11.77 8.28
C GLU A 34 5.17 11.91 6.88
N ALA A 35 5.30 13.14 6.39
CA ALA A 35 5.94 13.45 5.12
C ALA A 35 7.45 13.19 5.14
N LYS A 36 8.15 13.56 6.22
CA LYS A 36 9.57 13.22 6.45
C LYS A 36 9.83 11.73 6.43
N ARG A 37 8.96 10.93 7.05
CA ARG A 37 9.06 9.47 7.03
C ARG A 37 8.61 8.86 5.70
N HIS A 38 8.07 9.67 4.79
CA HIS A 38 7.49 9.23 3.53
C HIS A 38 6.45 8.12 3.77
N ALA A 39 5.64 8.29 4.82
CA ALA A 39 4.61 7.36 5.22
C ALA A 39 3.51 7.29 4.15
N SER A 40 2.78 6.18 4.11
CA SER A 40 1.57 6.04 3.28
C SER A 40 0.69 4.92 3.82
N GLY A 41 -0.61 5.12 3.72
CA GLY A 41 -1.62 4.10 3.92
C GLY A 41 -1.50 2.97 2.89
N TRP A 42 -0.89 3.20 1.72
CA TRP A 42 -0.60 2.14 0.76
C TRP A 42 0.62 1.30 1.17
N ALA A 43 0.61 0.00 0.82
CA ALA A 43 1.77 -0.85 0.98
C ALA A 43 2.83 -0.50 -0.09
N MET A 44 3.74 0.41 0.23
CA MET A 44 4.71 0.96 -0.71
C MET A 44 6.12 0.40 -0.46
N ARG A 45 6.77 -0.14 -1.50
CA ARG A 45 8.20 -0.53 -1.46
C ARG A 45 9.09 0.53 -2.07
N ASN A 46 10.32 0.67 -1.56
CA ASN A 46 11.34 1.48 -2.22
C ASN A 46 11.74 0.85 -3.57
N THR A 47 12.01 1.69 -4.56
CA THR A 47 12.56 1.27 -5.86
C THR A 47 13.77 2.13 -6.19
N ASN A 48 14.80 1.50 -6.74
CA ASN A 48 15.98 2.22 -7.17
C ASN A 48 15.67 3.01 -8.45
N ASN A 49 15.92 4.31 -8.43
CA ASN A 49 15.80 5.21 -9.58
C ASN A 49 17.16 5.82 -9.98
N HIS A 50 18.25 5.37 -9.36
CA HIS A 50 19.62 5.87 -9.52
C HIS A 50 19.79 7.37 -9.23
N ASN A 51 18.91 7.97 -8.42
CA ASN A 51 19.00 9.36 -7.99
C ASN A 51 18.78 9.46 -6.47
N VAL A 52 19.87 9.71 -5.74
CA VAL A 52 19.88 9.79 -4.27
C VAL A 52 19.02 10.91 -3.69
N HIS A 53 18.74 11.96 -4.47
CA HIS A 53 17.90 13.08 -4.06
C HIS A 53 16.40 12.82 -4.25
N ILE A 54 16.03 11.66 -4.80
CA ILE A 54 14.63 11.31 -5.06
C ILE A 54 14.36 9.93 -4.47
N LEU A 55 13.57 9.89 -3.40
CA LEU A 55 12.99 8.63 -2.97
C LEU A 55 11.89 8.21 -3.96
N LYS A 56 12.02 7.04 -4.58
CA LYS A 56 10.96 6.44 -5.41
C LYS A 56 10.38 5.22 -4.70
N LYS A 57 9.06 5.17 -4.60
CA LYS A 57 8.33 4.03 -4.06
C LYS A 57 7.32 3.51 -5.08
N SER A 58 7.00 2.22 -5.02
CA SER A 58 5.97 1.59 -5.85
C SER A 58 5.00 0.82 -4.97
N CYS A 59 3.71 0.90 -5.31
CA CYS A 59 2.67 0.16 -4.61
C CYS A 59 2.85 -1.34 -4.84
N LEU A 60 2.66 -2.12 -3.77
CA LEU A 60 2.64 -3.58 -3.80
C LEU A 60 1.22 -4.13 -4.02
N GLY A 61 0.21 -3.27 -4.07
CA GLY A 61 -1.19 -3.65 -4.14
C GLY A 61 -1.77 -4.04 -2.79
N VAL A 62 -2.84 -4.83 -2.83
CA VAL A 62 -3.49 -5.43 -1.67
C VAL A 62 -3.69 -6.93 -1.94
N LEU A 63 -3.58 -7.77 -0.91
CA LEU A 63 -3.92 -9.18 -1.03
C LEU A 63 -5.42 -9.35 -0.85
N VAL A 64 -6.10 -9.98 -1.80
CA VAL A 64 -7.54 -10.26 -1.75
C VAL A 64 -7.78 -11.77 -1.77
N CYS A 65 -8.77 -12.25 -1.00
CA CYS A 65 -9.15 -13.66 -1.03
C CYS A 65 -9.71 -14.00 -2.42
N THR A 66 -9.14 -15.01 -3.09
CA THR A 66 -9.56 -15.44 -4.45
C THR A 66 -11.00 -15.97 -4.46
N GLN A 67 -11.43 -16.56 -3.35
CA GLN A 67 -12.79 -17.04 -3.12
C GLN A 67 -13.75 -15.94 -2.63
N ARG A 68 -13.32 -14.66 -2.65
CA ARG A 68 -14.12 -13.49 -2.26
C ARG A 68 -14.73 -13.59 -0.86
N CYS A 69 -13.95 -14.14 0.06
CA CYS A 69 -14.30 -14.34 1.45
C CYS A 69 -14.82 -13.06 2.11
N ILE A 70 -15.81 -13.22 2.98
CA ILE A 70 -16.39 -12.15 3.78
C ILE A 70 -16.13 -12.45 5.27
N SER A 71 -15.73 -11.44 6.02
CA SER A 71 -15.60 -11.49 7.48
C SER A 71 -16.99 -11.55 8.13
N ASP A 72 -17.10 -12.04 9.36
CA ASP A 72 -18.35 -11.98 10.13
C ASP A 72 -18.96 -10.58 10.25
N SER A 73 -18.15 -9.53 10.13
CA SER A 73 -18.58 -8.14 10.06
C SER A 73 -19.24 -7.73 8.74
N GLY A 74 -19.29 -8.62 7.74
CA GLY A 74 -19.84 -8.37 6.40
C GLY A 74 -18.84 -7.74 5.41
N GLY A 75 -17.61 -7.43 5.82
CA GLY A 75 -16.56 -6.86 4.96
C GLY A 75 -15.77 -7.90 4.17
N ARG A 76 -15.33 -7.58 2.94
CA ARG A 76 -14.42 -8.45 2.18
C ARG A 76 -13.06 -8.57 2.87
N VAL A 77 -12.52 -9.79 2.92
CA VAL A 77 -11.20 -10.06 3.49
C VAL A 77 -10.10 -9.54 2.56
N HIS A 78 -9.28 -8.63 3.08
CA HIS A 78 -8.12 -8.07 2.40
C HIS A 78 -6.95 -7.96 3.39
N LEU A 79 -5.72 -8.16 2.91
CA LEU A 79 -4.52 -8.09 3.74
C LEU A 79 -3.50 -7.13 3.13
N ARG A 80 -2.78 -6.42 4.01
CA ARG A 80 -1.65 -5.57 3.62
C ARG A 80 -0.45 -6.46 3.23
N PRO A 81 0.11 -6.31 2.02
CA PRO A 81 1.33 -7.02 1.64
C PRO A 81 2.52 -6.65 2.55
N ALA A 82 3.30 -7.65 2.92
CA ALA A 82 4.57 -7.44 3.59
C ALA A 82 5.55 -6.70 2.66
N ILE A 83 6.24 -5.68 3.20
CA ILE A 83 7.17 -4.86 2.42
C ILE A 83 8.43 -5.66 2.05
N CYS A 84 8.95 -6.47 2.98
CA CYS A 84 10.12 -7.31 2.73
C CYS A 84 9.79 -8.45 1.76
N ASP A 85 10.59 -8.62 0.71
CA ASP A 85 10.39 -9.65 -0.32
C ASP A 85 10.35 -11.08 0.25
N LYS A 86 11.25 -11.40 1.19
CA LYS A 86 11.29 -12.73 1.83
C LYS A 86 10.02 -12.99 2.65
N ALA A 87 9.56 -11.99 3.41
CA ALA A 87 8.33 -12.09 4.18
C ALA A 87 7.10 -12.16 3.27
N ARG A 88 7.07 -11.39 2.16
CA ARG A 88 5.97 -11.39 1.20
C ARG A 88 5.85 -12.71 0.46
N LYS A 89 6.96 -13.32 0.05
CA LYS A 89 6.95 -14.68 -0.53
C LYS A 89 6.38 -15.70 0.44
N LYS A 90 6.72 -15.60 1.73
CA LYS A 90 6.12 -16.45 2.78
C LYS A 90 4.62 -16.16 2.96
N GLN A 91 4.24 -14.88 2.97
CA GLN A 91 2.85 -14.45 3.09
C GLN A 91 1.99 -14.97 1.93
N GLN A 92 2.53 -15.00 0.71
CA GLN A 92 1.83 -15.49 -0.49
C GLN A 92 1.90 -17.02 -0.65
N GLY A 93 2.97 -17.67 -0.17
CA GLY A 93 3.19 -19.11 -0.33
C GLY A 93 2.66 -19.98 0.82
N ASN A 94 2.60 -19.44 2.05
CA ASN A 94 2.09 -20.11 3.25
C ASN A 94 0.88 -19.35 3.81
N LEU A 95 -0.20 -19.31 3.04
CA LEU A 95 -1.43 -18.60 3.42
C LEU A 95 -2.21 -19.27 4.56
N THR A 96 -1.80 -20.45 5.01
CA THR A 96 -2.32 -21.11 6.22
C THR A 96 -2.06 -20.29 7.49
N VAL A 97 -0.98 -19.49 7.53
CA VAL A 97 -0.58 -18.74 8.73
C VAL A 97 -1.47 -17.51 8.99
N VAL A 98 -2.26 -17.07 8.00
CA VAL A 98 -3.28 -16.05 8.26
C VAL A 98 -4.58 -16.67 8.78
N ALA A 99 -4.90 -17.92 8.41
CA ALA A 99 -6.11 -18.59 8.88
C ALA A 99 -6.15 -18.81 10.40
N GLU A 100 -5.00 -19.04 11.05
CA GLU A 100 -4.95 -19.29 12.50
C GLU A 100 -5.38 -18.08 13.36
N HIS A 101 -5.28 -16.84 12.83
CA HIS A 101 -5.82 -15.63 13.48
C HIS A 101 -7.17 -15.17 12.91
N PHE A 102 -7.66 -15.80 11.85
CA PHE A 102 -8.91 -15.44 11.17
C PHE A 102 -9.91 -16.60 11.20
N VAL A 103 -10.14 -17.20 12.37
CA VAL A 103 -10.97 -18.41 12.53
C VAL A 103 -12.44 -18.24 12.09
N ASN A 104 -12.89 -17.04 11.69
CA ASN A 104 -14.30 -16.79 11.34
C ASN A 104 -14.47 -15.96 10.03
N TYR A 105 -14.30 -16.60 8.87
CA TYR A 105 -14.71 -16.03 7.59
C TYR A 105 -15.67 -16.99 6.88
N LYS A 106 -16.63 -16.42 6.14
CA LYS A 106 -17.61 -17.16 5.35
C LYS A 106 -17.34 -16.89 3.87
N ILE A 107 -17.37 -17.94 3.05
CA ILE A 107 -17.44 -17.78 1.59
C ILE A 107 -18.90 -17.56 1.25
N VAL A 108 -19.20 -16.48 0.53
CA VAL A 108 -20.54 -16.26 -0.02
C VAL A 108 -20.62 -17.00 -1.35
N GLU A 109 -21.00 -18.28 -1.31
CA GLU A 109 -21.60 -18.94 -2.47
C GLU A 109 -23.13 -18.75 -2.41
N ASN A 110 -23.73 -18.63 -3.59
CA ASN A 110 -25.17 -18.43 -3.75
C ASN A 110 -25.97 -19.51 -3.00
N GLN A 111 -26.63 -19.10 -1.91
CA GLN A 111 -27.72 -19.76 -1.17
C GLN A 111 -27.40 -21.13 -0.52
N ASN A 112 -27.51 -21.15 0.82
CA ASN A 112 -27.65 -22.31 1.72
C ASN A 112 -26.41 -23.20 1.96
N GLU A 113 -25.45 -22.70 2.73
CA GLU A 113 -24.87 -23.31 3.96
C GLU A 113 -23.50 -22.68 4.26
N PRO A 114 -23.23 -22.21 5.50
CA PRO A 114 -21.89 -21.78 5.88
C PRO A 114 -20.96 -22.99 5.99
N LYS A 115 -20.16 -23.26 4.95
CA LYS A 115 -19.08 -24.24 5.04
C LYS A 115 -17.95 -23.68 5.92
N LEU A 116 -17.67 -24.34 7.04
CA LEU A 116 -16.44 -24.13 7.81
C LEU A 116 -15.27 -24.56 6.92
N ILE A 117 -14.39 -23.62 6.60
CA ILE A 117 -13.31 -23.83 5.64
C ILE A 117 -12.17 -24.59 6.32
N GLY A 118 -12.09 -25.88 6.04
CA GLY A 118 -10.93 -26.73 6.37
C GLY A 118 -9.84 -26.72 5.29
N SER A 119 -9.93 -25.85 4.27
CA SER A 119 -8.97 -25.77 3.16
C SER A 119 -8.17 -24.47 3.16
N PRO A 120 -6.91 -24.45 2.66
CA PRO A 120 -6.12 -23.23 2.62
C PRO A 120 -6.76 -22.18 1.71
N ILE A 121 -7.10 -21.02 2.26
CA ILE A 121 -7.58 -19.88 1.47
C ILE A 121 -6.43 -19.30 0.67
N GLN A 122 -6.66 -19.14 -0.63
CA GLN A 122 -5.71 -18.50 -1.53
C GLN A 122 -5.98 -17.00 -1.64
N PHE A 123 -4.91 -16.22 -1.74
CA PHE A 123 -4.96 -14.78 -1.93
C PHE A 123 -4.18 -14.38 -3.17
N GLU A 124 -4.69 -13.41 -3.91
CA GLU A 124 -4.02 -12.83 -5.07
C GLU A 124 -3.72 -11.34 -4.84
N VAL A 125 -2.76 -10.80 -5.61
CA VAL A 125 -2.41 -9.37 -5.52
C VAL A 125 -3.32 -8.58 -6.48
N ALA A 126 -4.14 -7.71 -5.91
CA ALA A 126 -4.83 -6.67 -6.68
C ALA A 126 -3.98 -5.39 -6.69
N ILE A 127 -3.53 -4.97 -7.86
CA ILE A 127 -2.85 -3.68 -8.07
C ILE A 127 -3.83 -2.77 -8.80
N ASN A 128 -4.49 -1.87 -8.07
CA ASN A 128 -5.02 -0.68 -8.74
C ASN A 128 -3.81 0.13 -9.21
N SER A 129 -3.83 0.60 -10.46
CA SER A 129 -2.73 1.27 -11.15
C SER A 129 -2.25 2.55 -10.45
N ILE A 130 -1.59 2.42 -9.31
CA ILE A 130 -1.04 3.54 -8.53
C ILE A 130 0.35 3.83 -9.09
N SER A 131 0.37 4.63 -10.16
CA SER A 131 1.57 5.32 -10.61
C SER A 131 1.82 6.49 -9.67
N MET A 132 2.48 6.25 -8.53
CA MET A 132 3.08 7.34 -7.76
C MET A 132 4.30 7.88 -8.53
N GLY A 133 3.99 8.71 -9.53
CA GLY A 133 4.93 9.43 -10.36
C GLY A 133 5.54 10.60 -9.62
N ARG A 134 6.68 10.34 -8.96
CA ARG A 134 7.81 11.25 -8.70
C ARG A 134 7.73 12.31 -7.57
N LYS A 135 8.89 12.37 -6.88
CA LYS A 135 9.51 13.50 -6.16
C LYS A 135 8.71 14.07 -4.98
N ILE A 136 8.82 13.43 -3.82
CA ILE A 136 8.94 14.22 -2.58
C ILE A 136 10.30 14.92 -2.68
N LYS A 137 10.32 16.11 -3.28
CA LYS A 137 11.42 17.05 -3.03
C LYS A 137 11.13 17.58 -1.63
N HIS A 138 11.88 17.12 -0.64
CA HIS A 138 12.10 17.93 0.55
C HIS A 138 12.74 19.22 0.05
N VAL A 139 11.97 20.30 0.04
CA VAL A 139 12.54 21.64 0.00
C VAL A 139 13.01 21.87 1.42
N VAL A 140 14.30 21.60 1.65
CA VAL A 140 15.04 22.22 2.75
C VAL A 140 15.55 23.55 2.22
#